data_AF-A0A919RM69-F1
#
_entry.id   AF-A0A919RM69-F1
#
_cell.length_a   1.000
_cell.length_b   1.000
_cell.length_c   1.000
_cell.angle_alpha   90.00
_cell.angle_beta   90.00
_cell.angle_gamma   90.00
#
_symmetry.space_group_name_H-M   'P 1'
#
loop_
_entity.id
_entity.type
_entity.pdbx_description
1 polymer ?
#
loop_
_entity_poly.entity_id
_entity_poly.type
_entity_poly.pdbx_seq_one_letter_code
_entity_poly.pdbx_strand_id
1 'polypeptide(L)'
;MTPTGPGQAAAPRRRWRSAVPRPHRLGPLMLSDDEQADIRAAAQRSGLSPGAAARHDLPATPFAARDQIVELLQARLQLARIAALLPNAHAVEVLPELTRASRRLEHAANTLVRHAFRTADPK
;
A
#
# COMPACT_ATOMS: atom_id res chain seq x y z
N MET A 1 34.23 -58.95 28.35
CA MET A 1 33.50 -59.22 27.09
C MET A 1 32.55 -58.04 26.83
N THR A 2 32.81 -57.28 25.78
CA THR A 2 31.92 -56.27 25.19
C THR A 2 30.83 -56.96 24.34
N PRO A 3 29.63 -56.38 24.27
CA PRO A 3 29.26 -55.60 23.07
C PRO A 3 28.61 -54.26 23.50
N THR A 4 28.97 -53.07 23.00
CA THR A 4 29.03 -52.52 21.64
C THR A 4 27.67 -52.47 20.92
N GLY A 5 26.97 -51.34 21.10
CA GLY A 5 26.06 -50.74 20.11
C GLY A 5 24.57 -50.68 20.49
N PRO A 6 23.77 -49.73 19.95
CA PRO A 6 24.11 -48.60 19.08
C PRO A 6 23.88 -47.25 19.77
N GLY A 7 24.63 -46.23 19.33
CA GLY A 7 24.36 -44.83 19.68
C GLY A 7 22.92 -44.46 19.29
N GLN A 8 22.14 -44.01 20.27
CA GLN A 8 20.89 -43.31 20.00
C GLN A 8 21.23 -42.02 19.27
N ALA A 9 21.18 -42.08 17.94
CA ALA A 9 21.15 -40.89 17.11
C ALA A 9 19.89 -40.11 17.52
N ALA A 10 20.10 -39.05 18.30
CA ALA A 10 19.05 -38.10 18.62
C ALA A 10 18.49 -37.59 17.30
N ALA A 11 17.27 -38.02 16.97
CA ALA A 11 16.58 -37.60 15.76
C ALA A 11 16.61 -36.06 15.67
N PRO A 12 17.02 -35.47 14.54
CA PRO A 12 17.07 -34.03 14.42
C PRO A 12 15.65 -33.50 14.61
N ARG A 13 15.43 -32.80 15.73
CA ARG A 13 14.19 -32.07 16.00
C ARG A 13 13.98 -31.09 14.87
N ARG A 14 13.17 -31.49 13.88
CA ARG A 14 12.73 -30.65 12.77
C ARG A 14 12.06 -29.43 13.40
N ARG A 15 12.78 -28.31 13.48
CA ARG A 15 12.21 -27.01 13.80
C ARG A 15 11.22 -26.74 12.67
N TRP A 16 9.94 -26.97 12.96
CA TRP A 16 8.85 -26.43 12.17
C TRP A 16 9.05 -24.92 12.19
N ARG A 17 9.65 -24.40 11.11
CA ARG A 17 9.64 -22.96 10.86
C ARG A 17 8.17 -22.64 10.71
N SER A 18 7.61 -21.95 11.70
CA SER A 18 6.26 -21.43 11.64
C SER A 18 6.14 -20.68 10.33
N ALA A 19 5.36 -21.22 9.39
CA ALA A 19 4.97 -20.54 8.16
C ALA A 19 3.93 -19.44 8.46
N VAL A 20 4.01 -18.83 9.64
CA VAL A 20 3.22 -17.66 9.98
C VAL A 20 3.89 -16.52 9.24
N PRO A 21 3.24 -15.91 8.24
CA PRO A 21 3.77 -14.73 7.57
C PRO A 21 4.11 -13.71 8.65
N ARG A 22 5.37 -13.28 8.72
CA ARG A 22 5.75 -12.22 9.64
C ARG A 22 4.89 -11.01 9.26
N PRO A 23 4.15 -10.39 10.19
CA PRO A 23 3.41 -9.18 9.86
C PRO A 23 4.41 -8.17 9.33
N HIS A 24 4.23 -7.74 8.08
CA HIS A 24 5.02 -6.66 7.50
C HIS A 24 4.80 -5.43 8.34
N ARG A 25 5.77 -5.10 9.20
CA ARG A 25 5.79 -3.83 9.90
C ARG A 25 6.14 -2.79 8.85
N LEU A 26 5.12 -2.11 8.32
CA LEU A 26 5.33 -0.81 7.69
C LEU A 26 6.09 0.02 8.74
N GLY A 27 7.17 0.71 8.32
CA GLY A 27 7.93 1.59 9.21
C GLY A 27 7.01 2.62 9.89
N PRO A 28 7.48 3.34 10.91
CA PRO A 28 6.64 4.32 11.59
C PRO A 28 6.11 5.32 10.56
N LEU A 29 4.82 5.17 10.22
CA LEU A 29 4.10 6.11 9.38
C LEU A 29 4.01 7.39 10.20
N MET A 30 4.78 8.40 9.79
CA MET A 30 4.67 9.74 10.35
C MET A 30 3.38 10.35 9.80
N LEU A 31 2.32 10.25 10.60
CA LEU A 31 1.03 10.85 10.30
C LEU A 31 1.07 12.32 10.70
N SER A 32 0.53 13.19 9.86
CA SER A 32 0.33 14.59 10.21
C SER A 32 -0.67 14.73 11.36
N ASP A 33 -0.67 15.88 12.03
CA ASP A 33 -1.60 16.15 13.14
C ASP A 33 -3.07 16.08 12.68
N ASP A 34 -3.34 16.49 11.44
CA ASP A 34 -4.66 16.40 10.81
C ASP A 34 -5.07 14.94 10.57
N GLU A 35 -4.16 14.12 10.03
CA GLU A 35 -4.42 12.68 9.83
C GLU A 35 -4.65 11.95 11.17
N GLN A 36 -3.95 12.34 12.23
CA GLN A 36 -4.17 11.79 13.57
C GLN A 36 -5.50 12.25 14.17
N ALA A 37 -5.94 13.48 13.91
CA ALA A 37 -7.25 13.98 14.32
C ALA A 37 -8.37 13.19 13.62
N ASP A 38 -8.23 12.95 12.32
CA ASP A 38 -9.20 12.17 11.53
C ASP A 38 -9.33 10.73 12.03
N ILE A 39 -8.21 10.05 12.30
CA ILE A 39 -8.21 8.68 12.85
C ILE A 39 -8.89 8.64 14.23
N ARG A 40 -8.66 9.65 15.09
CA ARG A 40 -9.31 9.74 16.40
C ARG A 40 -10.81 9.97 16.26
N ALA A 41 -11.24 10.83 15.34
CA ALA A 41 -12.65 11.06 15.07
C ALA A 41 -13.33 9.80 14.51
N ALA A 42 -12.66 9.07 13.61
CA ALA A 42 -13.11 7.78 13.10
C ALA A 42 -13.25 6.72 14.20
N ALA A 43 -12.27 6.65 15.11
CA ALA A 43 -12.30 5.77 16.28
C ALA A 43 -13.49 6.07 17.20
N GLN A 44 -13.75 7.35 17.47
CA GLN A 44 -14.89 7.78 18.28
C GLN A 44 -16.24 7.42 17.63
N ARG A 45 -16.39 7.62 16.32
CA ARG A 45 -17.61 7.28 15.58
C ARG A 45 -17.87 5.78 15.51
N SER A 46 -16.82 4.97 15.35
CA SER A 46 -16.90 3.52 15.15
C SER A 46 -16.83 2.71 16.44
N GLY A 47 -16.47 3.33 17.57
CA GLY A 47 -16.20 2.64 18.83
C GLY A 47 -14.94 1.75 18.79
N LEU A 48 -14.11 1.90 17.76
CA LEU A 48 -12.90 1.11 17.55
C LEU A 48 -11.67 1.79 18.16
N SER A 49 -10.62 1.01 18.43
CA SER A 49 -9.31 1.61 18.75
C SER A 49 -8.77 2.41 17.55
N PRO A 50 -7.96 3.46 17.74
CA PRO A 50 -7.39 4.26 16.64
C PRO A 50 -6.68 3.42 15.56
N GLY A 51 -5.95 2.38 15.97
CA GLY A 51 -5.29 1.48 15.02
C GLY A 51 -6.26 0.56 14.25
N ALA A 52 -7.41 0.23 14.84
CA ALA A 52 -8.47 -0.52 14.16
C ALA A 52 -9.30 0.42 13.27
N ALA A 53 -9.62 1.63 13.74
CA ALA A 53 -10.29 2.67 12.97
C ALA A 53 -9.49 3.07 11.74
N ALA A 54 -8.17 3.27 11.87
CA ALA A 54 -7.30 3.52 10.73
C ALA A 54 -7.32 2.39 9.68
N ARG A 55 -7.56 1.14 10.09
CA ARG A 55 -7.69 -0.01 9.17
C ARG A 55 -9.12 -0.22 8.65
N HIS A 56 -10.11 0.24 9.40
CA HIS A 56 -11.53 0.10 9.11
C HIS A 56 -12.02 1.21 8.17
N ASP A 57 -11.53 2.44 8.36
CA ASP A 57 -11.75 3.59 7.46
C ASP A 57 -10.74 3.61 6.29
N LEU A 58 -9.73 2.73 6.30
CA LEU A 58 -9.02 2.45 5.06
C LEU A 58 -10.06 1.79 4.15
N PRO A 59 -10.50 2.46 3.09
CA PRO A 59 -11.45 1.88 2.18
C PRO A 59 -10.75 0.64 1.66
N ALA A 60 -11.38 -0.52 1.82
CA ALA A 60 -11.04 -1.66 1.02
C ALA A 60 -11.38 -1.26 -0.42
N THR A 61 -10.46 -0.51 -1.07
CA THR A 61 -10.50 -0.33 -2.50
C THR A 61 -10.58 -1.75 -3.04
N PRO A 62 -11.63 -2.11 -3.80
CA PRO A 62 -11.77 -3.46 -4.32
C PRO A 62 -10.42 -3.82 -4.94
N PHE A 63 -9.92 -5.03 -4.69
CA PHE A 63 -8.57 -5.42 -5.09
C PHE A 63 -8.28 -5.05 -6.57
N ALA A 64 -9.27 -5.23 -7.44
CA ALA A 64 -9.23 -4.84 -8.85
C ALA A 64 -9.04 -3.32 -9.09
N ALA A 65 -9.66 -2.45 -8.29
CA ALA A 65 -9.46 -1.00 -8.38
C ALA A 65 -8.11 -0.57 -7.80
N ARG A 66 -7.60 -1.29 -6.79
CA ARG A 66 -6.30 -1.00 -6.18
C ARG A 66 -5.15 -1.13 -7.18
N ASP A 67 -5.12 -2.22 -7.95
CA ASP A 67 -4.07 -2.46 -8.95
C ASP A 67 -4.10 -1.38 -10.05
N GLN A 68 -5.29 -1.03 -10.54
CA GLN A 68 -5.47 0.05 -11.53
C GLN A 68 -5.02 1.42 -10.99
N ILE A 69 -5.32 1.74 -9.73
CA ILE A 69 -4.86 2.98 -9.10
C ILE A 69 -3.33 2.99 -8.97
N VAL A 70 -2.73 1.86 -8.59
CA VAL A 70 -1.27 1.73 -8.48
C VAL A 70 -0.60 1.92 -9.85
N GLU A 71 -1.13 1.32 -10.91
CA GLU A 71 -0.63 1.51 -12.28
C GLU A 71 -0.69 2.97 -12.72
N LEU A 72 -1.81 3.66 -12.45
CA LEU A 72 -1.97 5.09 -12.78
C LEU A 72 -0.97 5.98 -12.02
N LEU A 73 -0.72 5.69 -10.73
CA LEU A 73 0.27 6.39 -9.92
C LEU A 73 1.70 6.12 -10.41
N GLN A 74 2.01 4.89 -10.80
CA GLN A 74 3.30 4.54 -11.38
C GLN A 74 3.52 5.28 -12.71
N ALA A 75 2.52 5.31 -13.59
CA ALA A 75 2.58 6.06 -14.84
C ALA A 75 2.85 7.55 -14.59
N ARG A 76 2.19 8.14 -13.59
CA ARG A 76 2.43 9.54 -13.19
C ARG A 76 3.86 9.78 -12.71
N LEU A 77 4.42 8.87 -11.91
CA LEU A 77 5.81 8.94 -11.45
C LEU A 77 6.79 8.85 -12.63
N GLN A 78 6.51 8.00 -13.63
CA GLN A 78 7.35 7.93 -14.83
C GLN A 78 7.28 9.22 -15.64
N LEU A 79 6.11 9.83 -15.81
CA LEU A 79 5.98 11.13 -16.47
C LEU A 79 6.77 12.23 -15.75
N ALA A 80 6.73 12.25 -14.40
CA ALA A 80 7.51 13.19 -13.61
C ALA A 80 9.02 12.98 -13.77
N ARG A 81 9.48 11.72 -13.84
CA ARG A 81 10.89 11.40 -14.12
C ARG A 81 11.31 11.85 -15.51
N ILE A 82 10.48 11.60 -16.53
CA ILE A 82 10.74 12.08 -17.90
C ILE A 82 10.82 13.60 -17.93
N ALA A 83 9.89 14.28 -17.25
CA ALA A 83 9.89 15.74 -17.11
C ALA A 83 11.17 16.27 -16.43
N ALA A 84 11.69 15.57 -15.42
CA ALA A 84 12.92 15.95 -14.73
C ALA A 84 14.20 15.73 -15.55
N LEU A 85 14.16 14.81 -16.52
CA LEU A 85 15.29 14.49 -17.41
C LEU A 85 15.25 15.24 -18.74
N LEU A 86 14.22 16.06 -18.96
CA LEU A 86 14.03 16.78 -20.21
C LEU A 86 15.07 17.90 -20.35
N PRO A 87 15.79 17.97 -21.49
CA PRO A 87 16.66 19.11 -21.78
C PRO A 87 15.87 20.41 -21.82
N ASN A 88 16.44 21.50 -21.30
CA ASN A 88 15.79 22.83 -21.26
C ASN A 88 15.25 23.28 -22.62
N ALA A 89 15.92 22.90 -23.72
CA ALA A 89 15.50 23.22 -25.09
C ALA A 89 14.15 22.59 -25.49
N HIS A 90 13.76 21.47 -24.89
CA HIS A 90 12.52 20.75 -25.16
C HIS A 90 11.48 20.91 -24.05
N ALA A 91 11.90 21.44 -22.90
CA ALA A 91 11.04 21.60 -21.73
C ALA A 91 9.82 22.50 -22.02
N VAL A 92 10.00 23.58 -22.78
CA VAL A 92 8.92 24.54 -23.09
C VAL A 92 7.79 23.91 -23.91
N GLU A 93 8.13 23.02 -24.85
CA GLU A 93 7.17 22.37 -25.74
C GLU A 93 6.50 21.17 -25.07
N VAL A 94 7.27 20.36 -24.34
CA VAL A 94 6.83 19.04 -23.87
C VAL A 94 6.26 19.07 -22.44
N LEU A 95 6.72 19.97 -21.55
CA LEU A 95 6.22 20.05 -20.17
C LEU A 95 4.71 20.33 -20.06
N PRO A 96 4.09 21.20 -20.89
CA PRO A 96 2.66 21.42 -20.84
C PRO A 96 1.88 20.13 -21.13
N GLU A 97 2.34 19.31 -22.07
CA GLU A 97 1.71 18.05 -22.42
C GLU A 97 1.86 17.00 -21.32
N LEU A 98 3.07 16.86 -20.77
CA LEU A 98 3.32 15.98 -19.62
C LEU A 98 2.50 16.38 -18.39
N THR A 99 2.34 17.68 -18.17
CA THR A 99 1.50 18.22 -17.08
C THR A 99 0.04 17.85 -17.27
N ARG A 100 -0.49 18.00 -18.49
CA ARG A 100 -1.88 17.59 -18.82
C ARG A 100 -2.06 16.08 -18.65
N ALA A 101 -1.10 15.27 -19.10
CA ALA A 101 -1.12 13.83 -18.94
C ALA A 101 -1.12 13.43 -17.45
N SER A 102 -0.26 14.04 -16.64
CA SER A 102 -0.21 13.85 -15.18
C SER A 102 -1.56 14.14 -14.50
N ARG A 103 -2.21 15.27 -14.87
CA ARG A 103 -3.55 15.62 -14.36
C ARG A 103 -4.63 14.64 -14.79
N ARG A 104 -4.57 14.10 -16.02
CA ARG A 104 -5.52 13.08 -16.50
C ARG A 104 -5.39 11.78 -15.70
N LEU A 105 -4.17 11.34 -15.41
CA LEU A 105 -3.92 10.15 -14.60
C LEU A 105 -4.43 10.32 -13.16
N GLU A 106 -4.19 11.48 -12.56
CA GLU A 106 -4.70 11.83 -11.23
C GLU A 106 -6.23 11.87 -11.19
N HIS A 107 -6.86 12.45 -12.21
CA HIS A 107 -8.32 12.45 -12.33
C HIS A 107 -8.89 11.03 -12.50
N ALA A 108 -8.25 10.19 -13.31
CA ALA A 108 -8.65 8.80 -13.50
C ALA A 108 -8.55 7.99 -12.19
N ALA A 109 -7.44 8.12 -11.46
CA ALA A 109 -7.25 7.47 -10.16
C ALA A 109 -8.31 7.91 -9.16
N ASN A 110 -8.56 9.23 -9.05
CA ASN A 110 -9.60 9.77 -8.18
C ASN A 110 -11.01 9.32 -8.58
N THR A 111 -11.27 9.15 -9.88
CA THR A 111 -12.55 8.66 -10.39
C THR A 111 -12.77 7.21 -9.98
N LEU A 112 -11.74 6.38 -10.10
CA LEU A 112 -11.78 4.97 -9.68
C LEU A 112 -11.98 4.85 -8.16
N VAL A 113 -11.27 5.67 -7.38
CA VAL A 113 -11.47 5.76 -5.93
C VAL A 113 -12.92 6.12 -5.61
N ARG A 114 -13.45 7.22 -6.17
CA ARG A 114 -14.84 7.66 -5.97
C ARG A 114 -15.88 6.64 -6.44
N HIS A 115 -15.61 5.90 -7.51
CA HIS A 115 -16.49 4.85 -8.01
C HIS A 115 -16.49 3.65 -7.07
N ALA A 116 -15.30 3.18 -6.67
CA ALA A 116 -15.14 2.11 -5.70
C ALA A 116 -15.90 2.38 -4.41
N PHE A 117 -15.82 3.61 -3.88
CA PHE A 117 -16.59 4.03 -2.72
C PHE A 117 -18.10 4.03 -2.94
N ARG A 118 -18.58 4.54 -4.09
CA ARG A 118 -20.02 4.54 -4.40
C ARG A 118 -20.59 3.12 -4.55
N THR A 119 -19.78 2.17 -5.02
CA THR A 119 -20.22 0.77 -5.17
C THR A 119 -20.05 -0.08 -3.91
N ALA A 120 -19.21 0.36 -2.97
CA ALA A 120 -18.95 -0.36 -1.72
C ALA A 120 -19.95 -0.01 -0.60
N ASP A 121 -20.87 0.92 -0.85
CA ASP A 121 -21.88 1.38 0.09
C ASP A 121 -23.27 0.84 -0.31
N PRO A 122 -23.63 -0.40 0.05
CA PRO A 122 -25.01 -0.85 -0.02
C PRO A 122 -25.75 -0.23 1.17
N LYS A 123 -26.88 0.42 0.89
CA LYS A 123 -27.90 0.71 1.91
C LYS A 123 -28.30 -0.54 2.67
#